data_AF-A0A2H0RM13-F1
#
_entry.id   AF-A0A2H0RM13-F1
#
_cell.length_a   1.000
_cell.length_b   1.000
_cell.length_c   1.000
_cell.angle_alpha   90.00
_cell.angle_beta   90.00
_cell.angle_gamma   90.00
#
_symmetry.space_group_name_H-M   'P 1'
#
loop_
_entity.id
_entity.type
_entity.pdbx_description
1 polymer ?
#
loop_
_entity_poly.entity_id
_entity_poly.type
_entity_poly.pdbx_seq_one_letter_code
_entity_poly.pdbx_strand_id
1 'polypeptide(L)'
;MKHIRLLWIITGVVVVTSVLFGWLVWQQAYDQLQSAQPDLTVSVFDVGQGDSAFVEWADGTQMLIDGGVDGTVLNRLGEVMLPWDRSIDYVVATHPHADHVGGLISVLDRYQVAHVVLNKQVYDSSVADAFLDAVINEGADMIDPKNLDLQGARVLYPTDNIPLLQTDDPNETSIVLEIDEANQHVLLTGDIGEQVEEQLVQAGVLDDVDVLKVGHHGSKYSSSRAFLEAIQPEVALVSAGKDNAYHHPHPSALQRLINIGAETYRTDQDGTVTIRFFKDTYQLFTGNPRWTWARWSAMLSAN
;
A
#
# COMPACT_ATOMS: atom_id res chain seq x y z
N MET A 1 -55.52 -43.51 -4.80
CA MET A 1 -54.15 -43.55 -5.37
C MET A 1 -53.76 -42.28 -6.14
N LYS A 2 -54.57 -41.73 -7.06
CA LYS A 2 -54.22 -40.51 -7.83
C LYS A 2 -53.98 -39.25 -6.97
N HIS A 3 -54.80 -39.01 -5.94
CA HIS A 3 -54.65 -37.86 -5.04
C HIS A 3 -53.38 -37.88 -4.19
N ILE A 4 -52.92 -39.07 -3.78
CA ILE A 4 -51.67 -39.22 -3.00
C ILE A 4 -50.46 -38.90 -3.90
N ARG A 5 -50.45 -39.37 -5.15
CA ARG A 5 -49.38 -39.03 -6.11
C ARG A 5 -49.33 -37.53 -6.41
N LEU A 6 -50.48 -36.90 -6.58
CA LEU A 6 -50.57 -35.45 -6.80
C LEU A 6 -50.02 -34.66 -5.60
N LEU A 7 -50.32 -35.10 -4.37
CA LEU A 7 -49.81 -34.49 -3.15
C LEU A 7 -48.28 -34.57 -3.09
N TRP A 8 -47.68 -35.74 -3.34
CA TRP A 8 -46.22 -35.90 -3.37
C TRP A 8 -45.54 -35.05 -4.44
N ILE A 9 -46.16 -34.89 -5.61
CA ILE A 9 -45.65 -34.00 -6.66
C ILE A 9 -45.70 -32.55 -6.19
N ILE A 10 -46.81 -32.08 -5.61
CA ILE A 10 -46.93 -30.71 -5.10
C ILE A 10 -45.91 -30.46 -3.99
N THR A 11 -45.80 -31.37 -3.01
CA THR A 11 -44.81 -31.27 -1.93
C THR A 11 -43.38 -31.25 -2.48
N GLY A 12 -43.07 -32.12 -3.44
CA GLY A 12 -41.77 -32.13 -4.10
C GLY A 12 -41.46 -30.81 -4.82
N VAL A 13 -42.42 -30.27 -5.57
CA VAL A 13 -42.29 -28.96 -6.23
C VAL A 13 -42.07 -27.85 -5.22
N VAL A 14 -42.87 -27.79 -4.15
CA VAL A 14 -42.73 -26.77 -3.09
C VAL A 14 -41.33 -26.84 -2.46
N VAL A 15 -40.88 -28.03 -2.07
CA VAL A 15 -39.54 -28.21 -1.48
C VAL A 15 -38.45 -27.76 -2.44
N VAL A 16 -38.49 -28.18 -3.71
CA VAL A 16 -37.49 -27.77 -4.71
C VAL A 16 -37.51 -26.26 -4.91
N THR A 17 -38.69 -25.64 -5.03
CA THR A 17 -38.80 -24.18 -5.19
C THR A 17 -38.29 -23.42 -3.97
N SER A 18 -38.53 -23.91 -2.75
CA SER A 18 -38.03 -23.28 -1.53
C SER A 18 -36.51 -23.39 -1.41
N VAL A 19 -35.92 -24.53 -1.81
CA VAL A 19 -34.46 -24.70 -1.84
C VAL A 19 -33.83 -23.76 -2.88
N LEU A 20 -34.39 -23.69 -4.09
CA LEU A 20 -33.90 -22.78 -5.14
C LEU A 20 -34.03 -21.31 -4.73
N PHE A 21 -35.14 -20.93 -4.10
CA PHE A 21 -35.33 -19.57 -3.58
C PHE A 21 -34.35 -19.26 -2.45
N GLY A 22 -34.15 -20.19 -1.50
CA GLY A 22 -33.15 -20.03 -0.44
C GLY A 22 -31.73 -19.89 -0.98
N TRP A 23 -31.37 -20.68 -1.99
CA TRP A 23 -30.09 -20.57 -2.68
C TRP A 23 -29.94 -19.22 -3.38
N LEU A 24 -30.97 -18.74 -4.08
CA LEU A 24 -30.94 -17.42 -4.74
C LEU A 24 -30.78 -16.26 -3.74
N VAL A 25 -31.53 -16.29 -2.63
CA VAL A 25 -31.39 -15.28 -1.56
C VAL A 25 -29.99 -15.33 -0.95
N TRP A 26 -29.45 -16.53 -0.73
CA TRP A 26 -28.08 -16.68 -0.23
C TRP A 26 -27.04 -16.15 -1.21
N GLN A 27 -27.16 -16.46 -2.50
CA GLN A 27 -26.27 -15.93 -3.55
C GLN A 27 -26.31 -14.39 -3.57
N GLN A 28 -27.51 -13.80 -3.54
CA GLN A 28 -27.64 -12.35 -3.57
C GLN A 28 -27.10 -11.68 -2.31
N ALA A 29 -27.27 -12.29 -1.13
CA ALA A 29 -26.68 -11.81 0.10
C ALA A 29 -25.15 -11.95 0.10
N TYR A 30 -24.63 -13.06 -0.44
CA TYR A 30 -23.19 -13.31 -0.58
C TYR A 30 -22.55 -12.28 -1.52
N ASP A 31 -23.13 -12.05 -2.70
CA ASP A 31 -22.65 -11.06 -3.66
C ASP A 31 -22.66 -9.64 -3.08
N GLN A 32 -23.71 -9.30 -2.30
CA GLN A 32 -23.76 -8.00 -1.61
C GLN A 32 -22.66 -7.86 -0.55
N LEU A 33 -22.41 -8.90 0.25
CA LEU A 33 -21.35 -8.89 1.26
C LEU A 33 -19.97 -8.77 0.61
N GLN A 34 -19.73 -9.48 -0.48
CA GLN A 34 -18.47 -9.39 -1.23
C GLN A 34 -18.28 -7.99 -1.83
N SER A 35 -19.32 -7.42 -2.46
CA SER A 35 -19.25 -6.05 -3.01
C SER A 35 -19.08 -4.94 -1.96
N ALA A 36 -19.27 -5.27 -0.68
CA ALA A 36 -19.11 -4.33 0.43
C ALA A 36 -17.71 -4.37 1.04
N GLN A 37 -16.90 -5.39 0.74
CA GLN A 37 -15.50 -5.46 1.17
C GLN A 37 -14.61 -4.82 0.11
N PRO A 38 -13.58 -4.07 0.52
CA PRO A 38 -12.60 -3.54 -0.42
C PRO A 38 -11.78 -4.67 -1.02
N ASP A 39 -11.44 -4.54 -2.30
CA ASP A 39 -10.53 -5.44 -3.01
C ASP A 39 -9.07 -5.23 -2.53
N LEU A 40 -8.74 -3.96 -2.22
CA LEU A 40 -7.45 -3.51 -1.71
C LEU A 40 -7.67 -2.35 -0.73
N THR A 41 -6.99 -2.36 0.40
CA THR A 41 -6.91 -1.20 1.31
C THR A 41 -5.46 -0.75 1.41
N VAL A 42 -5.21 0.54 1.20
CA VAL A 42 -3.89 1.17 1.36
C VAL A 42 -4.00 2.29 2.38
N SER A 43 -3.20 2.22 3.44
CA SER A 43 -3.13 3.22 4.50
C SER A 43 -1.74 3.80 4.60
N VAL A 44 -1.55 5.08 4.30
CA VAL A 44 -0.30 5.81 4.61
C VAL A 44 -0.44 6.42 5.99
N PHE A 45 0.35 5.92 6.93
CA PHE A 45 0.22 6.23 8.34
C PHE A 45 0.85 7.57 8.70
N ASP A 46 0.16 8.31 9.58
CA ASP A 46 0.78 9.43 10.29
C ASP A 46 1.62 8.89 11.46
N VAL A 47 2.89 8.57 11.17
CA VAL A 47 3.90 8.13 12.14
C VAL A 47 4.77 9.29 12.65
N GLY A 48 4.35 10.54 12.43
CA GLY A 48 5.22 11.70 12.65
C GLY A 48 6.26 11.79 11.53
N GLN A 49 7.55 11.70 11.87
CA GLN A 49 8.59 11.66 10.84
C GLN A 49 8.76 10.26 10.27
N GLY A 50 9.12 10.20 8.99
CA GLY A 50 9.37 8.96 8.28
C GLY A 50 8.20 8.50 7.43
N ASP A 51 8.35 7.29 6.92
CA ASP A 51 7.36 6.61 6.10
C ASP A 51 6.85 5.36 6.82
N SER A 52 5.55 5.11 6.68
CA SER A 52 4.96 3.80 6.95
C SER A 52 3.65 3.71 6.18
N ALA A 53 3.48 2.62 5.44
CA ALA A 53 2.27 2.31 4.70
C ALA A 53 1.84 0.87 4.96
N PHE A 54 0.55 0.63 5.09
CA PHE A 54 -0.03 -0.69 5.26
C PHE A 54 -0.96 -1.01 4.10
N VAL A 55 -0.86 -2.23 3.59
CA VAL A 55 -1.64 -2.72 2.47
C VAL A 55 -2.30 -4.03 2.87
N GLU A 56 -3.60 -4.14 2.63
CA GLU A 56 -4.38 -5.35 2.89
C GLU A 56 -5.20 -5.70 1.65
N TRP A 57 -5.04 -6.94 1.16
CA TRP A 57 -5.81 -7.49 0.06
C TRP A 57 -7.11 -8.15 0.57
N ALA A 58 -8.09 -8.34 -0.33
CA ALA A 58 -9.37 -8.96 0.01
C ALA A 58 -9.28 -10.39 0.58
N ASP A 59 -8.20 -11.11 0.28
CA ASP A 59 -7.96 -12.46 0.81
C ASP A 59 -7.36 -12.44 2.24
N GLY A 60 -7.07 -11.25 2.77
CA GLY A 60 -6.49 -11.03 4.09
C GLY A 60 -4.96 -10.99 4.10
N THR A 61 -4.30 -11.05 2.93
CA THR A 61 -2.85 -10.86 2.85
C THR A 61 -2.48 -9.46 3.29
N GLN A 62 -1.42 -9.32 4.10
CA GLN A 62 -1.00 -8.05 4.69
C GLN A 62 0.46 -7.71 4.36
N MET A 63 0.69 -6.47 3.96
CA MET A 63 2.02 -5.91 3.77
C MET A 63 2.19 -4.60 4.53
N LEU A 64 3.21 -4.53 5.38
CA LEU A 64 3.68 -3.29 5.99
C LEU A 64 4.95 -2.82 5.28
N ILE A 65 4.93 -1.61 4.74
CA ILE A 65 6.06 -0.97 4.08
C ILE A 65 6.56 0.14 4.99
N ASP A 66 7.77 -0.03 5.53
CA ASP A 66 8.41 0.82 6.53
C ASP A 66 7.59 1.00 7.82
N GLY A 67 8.24 1.49 8.87
CA GLY A 67 7.69 1.58 10.24
C GLY A 67 7.80 2.95 10.89
N GLY A 68 8.31 3.97 10.19
CA GLY A 68 8.62 5.26 10.81
C GLY A 68 9.81 5.18 11.77
N VAL A 69 9.98 6.25 12.57
CA VAL A 69 11.09 6.38 13.53
C VAL A 69 10.98 5.43 14.73
N ASP A 70 9.76 5.18 15.22
CA ASP A 70 9.54 4.50 16.50
C ASP A 70 8.24 3.68 16.54
N GLY A 71 7.88 3.17 17.71
CA GLY A 71 6.70 2.33 17.92
C GLY A 71 5.34 3.00 17.65
N THR A 72 5.28 4.25 17.19
CA THR A 72 4.04 4.91 16.75
C THR A 72 3.28 4.09 15.71
N VAL A 73 3.99 3.39 14.81
CA VAL A 73 3.39 2.46 13.83
C VAL A 73 2.48 1.41 14.48
N LEU A 74 2.78 0.95 15.71
CA LEU A 74 1.96 -0.03 16.41
C LEU A 74 0.56 0.49 16.73
N ASN A 75 0.44 1.78 17.05
CA ASN A 75 -0.85 2.40 17.29
C ASN A 75 -1.67 2.46 15.99
N ARG A 76 -0.99 2.73 14.87
CA ARG A 76 -1.61 2.83 13.54
C ARG A 76 -2.07 1.47 13.01
N LEU A 77 -1.25 0.43 13.18
CA LEU A 77 -1.66 -0.95 12.93
C LEU A 77 -2.92 -1.30 13.75
N GLY A 78 -2.98 -0.91 15.02
CA GLY A 78 -4.16 -1.12 15.87
C GLY A 78 -5.43 -0.36 15.44
N GLU A 79 -5.31 0.65 14.57
CA GLU A 79 -6.45 1.39 13.99
C GLU A 79 -7.02 0.70 12.74
N VAL A 80 -6.19 -0.06 12.00
CA VAL A 80 -6.59 -0.67 10.72
C VAL A 80 -6.75 -2.19 10.77
N MET A 81 -5.99 -2.88 11.62
CA MET A 81 -6.04 -4.33 11.78
C MET A 81 -7.10 -4.76 12.81
N LEU A 82 -7.50 -6.03 12.73
CA LEU A 82 -8.37 -6.63 13.73
C LEU A 82 -7.67 -6.67 15.12
N PRO A 83 -8.38 -6.38 16.23
CA PRO A 83 -7.75 -6.24 17.55
C PRO A 83 -6.97 -7.47 18.05
N TRP A 84 -7.28 -8.66 17.55
CA TRP A 84 -6.63 -9.93 17.89
C TRP A 84 -5.60 -10.38 16.85
N ASP A 85 -5.55 -9.75 15.69
CA ASP A 85 -4.62 -10.13 14.64
C ASP A 85 -3.21 -9.66 15.00
N ARG A 86 -2.28 -10.60 14.95
CA ARG A 86 -0.87 -10.40 15.28
C ARG A 86 0.03 -11.02 14.22
N SER A 87 -0.49 -11.28 13.02
CA SER A 87 0.29 -11.73 11.87
C SER A 87 0.46 -10.60 10.86
N ILE A 88 1.61 -10.54 10.20
CA ILE A 88 1.85 -9.74 9.01
C ILE A 88 2.60 -10.63 8.02
N ASP A 89 2.08 -10.78 6.79
CA ASP A 89 2.70 -11.68 5.82
C ASP A 89 4.02 -11.11 5.29
N TYR A 90 4.04 -9.81 4.98
CA TYR A 90 5.21 -9.12 4.44
C TYR A 90 5.53 -7.84 5.21
N VAL A 91 6.77 -7.71 5.65
CA VAL A 91 7.35 -6.43 6.04
C VAL A 91 8.37 -6.03 4.99
N VAL A 92 8.20 -4.87 4.37
CA VAL A 92 9.14 -4.31 3.40
C VAL A 92 9.90 -3.18 4.09
N ALA A 93 11.22 -3.33 4.20
CA ALA A 93 12.12 -2.25 4.63
C ALA A 93 12.74 -1.64 3.37
N THR A 94 12.25 -0.47 2.96
CA THR A 94 12.64 0.13 1.69
C THR A 94 14.13 0.43 1.66
N HIS A 95 14.66 1.04 2.72
CA HIS A 95 16.07 1.35 2.90
C HIS A 95 16.40 1.52 4.41
N PRO A 96 17.69 1.55 4.82
CA PRO A 96 18.08 1.36 6.22
C PRO A 96 18.03 2.63 7.10
N HIS A 97 17.39 3.72 6.66
CA HIS A 97 17.29 4.93 7.50
C HIS A 97 16.37 4.72 8.69
N ALA A 98 16.67 5.44 9.78
CA ALA A 98 16.03 5.24 11.08
C ALA A 98 14.53 5.59 11.07
N ASP A 99 14.12 6.55 10.24
CA ASP A 99 12.74 6.95 10.00
C ASP A 99 11.98 6.01 9.05
N HIS A 100 12.60 4.91 8.64
CA HIS A 100 11.97 3.83 7.89
C HIS A 100 11.99 2.53 8.70
N VAL A 101 13.15 2.11 9.21
CA VAL A 101 13.28 0.80 9.90
C VAL A 101 13.11 0.87 11.42
N GLY A 102 13.15 2.07 12.03
CA GLY A 102 13.17 2.22 13.48
C GLY A 102 11.93 1.64 14.16
N GLY A 103 10.74 1.94 13.63
CA GLY A 103 9.49 1.39 14.14
C GLY A 103 9.30 -0.10 13.86
N LEU A 104 9.92 -0.64 12.80
CA LEU A 104 9.84 -2.06 12.46
C LEU A 104 10.43 -2.96 13.54
N ILE A 105 11.42 -2.48 14.30
CA ILE A 105 11.97 -3.20 15.47
C ILE A 105 10.85 -3.52 16.48
N SER A 106 9.94 -2.57 16.70
CA SER A 106 8.82 -2.75 17.64
C SER A 106 7.70 -3.62 17.05
N VAL A 107 7.59 -3.66 15.72
CA VAL A 107 6.66 -4.53 14.99
C VAL A 107 7.11 -5.99 15.11
N LEU A 108 8.38 -6.29 14.83
CA LEU A 108 8.96 -7.63 14.93
C LEU A 108 8.94 -8.20 16.37
N ASP A 109 8.92 -7.33 17.38
CA ASP A 109 8.74 -7.74 18.79
C ASP A 109 7.29 -8.16 19.14
N ARG A 110 6.29 -7.70 18.37
CA ARG A 110 4.86 -7.82 18.72
C ARG A 110 4.02 -8.63 17.74
N TYR A 111 4.45 -8.71 16.50
CA TYR A 111 3.75 -9.40 15.41
C TYR A 111 4.62 -10.57 14.94
N GLN A 112 3.96 -11.65 14.57
CA GLN A 112 4.56 -12.73 13.82
C GLN A 112 4.65 -12.29 12.36
N VAL A 113 5.87 -12.22 11.82
CA VAL A 113 6.13 -11.78 10.45
C VAL A 113 6.57 -12.98 9.63
N ALA A 114 5.89 -13.28 8.52
CA ALA A 114 6.28 -14.41 7.68
C ALA A 114 7.53 -14.08 6.85
N HIS A 115 7.54 -12.92 6.21
CA HIS A 115 8.59 -12.50 5.30
C HIS A 115 9.05 -11.07 5.56
N VAL A 116 10.37 -10.85 5.53
CA VAL A 116 10.95 -9.50 5.51
C VAL A 116 11.65 -9.29 4.18
N VAL A 117 11.17 -8.33 3.40
CA VAL A 117 11.77 -7.91 2.13
C VAL A 117 12.72 -6.74 2.41
N LEU A 118 14.01 -6.94 2.15
CA LEU A 118 15.02 -5.90 2.34
C LEU A 118 16.11 -5.99 1.27
N ASN A 119 16.63 -4.83 0.85
CA ASN A 119 17.81 -4.80 -0.01
C ASN A 119 19.08 -5.17 0.79
N LYS A 120 20.21 -5.38 0.09
CA LYS A 120 21.50 -5.75 0.71
C LYS A 120 22.42 -4.56 0.99
N GLN A 121 21.89 -3.33 1.00
CA GLN A 121 22.68 -2.14 1.27
C GLN A 121 23.20 -2.19 2.70
N VAL A 122 24.53 -2.11 2.86
CA VAL A 122 25.16 -1.99 4.17
C VAL A 122 25.15 -0.52 4.56
N TYR A 123 24.69 -0.21 5.77
CA TYR A 123 24.63 1.14 6.29
C TYR A 123 25.09 1.15 7.75
N ASP A 124 26.12 1.96 8.05
CA ASP A 124 26.71 2.07 9.39
C ASP A 124 25.79 2.90 10.30
N SER A 125 24.84 2.21 10.95
CA SER A 125 23.84 2.81 11.81
C SER A 125 23.42 1.82 12.89
N SER A 126 23.46 2.26 14.15
CA SER A 126 23.00 1.44 15.28
C SER A 126 21.53 1.04 15.16
N VAL A 127 20.71 1.84 14.47
CA VAL A 127 19.28 1.53 14.25
C VAL A 127 19.13 0.47 13.17
N ALA A 128 19.93 0.53 12.09
CA ALA A 128 19.92 -0.49 11.04
C ALA A 128 20.41 -1.84 11.58
N ASP A 129 21.48 -1.84 12.40
CA ASP A 129 21.98 -3.03 13.06
C ASP A 129 20.93 -3.65 13.99
N ALA A 130 20.27 -2.82 14.81
CA ALA A 130 19.21 -3.28 15.71
C ALA A 130 17.98 -3.84 14.95
N PHE A 131 17.66 -3.29 13.78
CA PHE A 131 16.63 -3.83 12.90
C PHE A 131 17.02 -5.21 12.36
N LEU A 132 18.24 -5.38 11.86
CA LEU A 132 18.72 -6.68 11.38
C LEU A 132 18.74 -7.74 12.49
N ASP A 133 19.18 -7.36 13.70
CA ASP A 133 19.11 -8.23 14.87
C ASP A 133 17.65 -8.61 15.20
N ALA A 134 16.72 -7.68 15.11
CA ALA A 134 15.29 -7.95 15.34
C ALA A 134 14.72 -8.94 14.30
N VAL A 135 15.07 -8.79 13.02
CA VAL A 135 14.66 -9.73 11.95
C VAL A 135 15.20 -11.13 12.24
N ILE A 136 16.49 -11.25 12.60
CA ILE A 136 17.12 -12.53 12.91
C ILE A 136 16.48 -13.19 14.15
N ASN A 137 16.13 -12.39 15.16
CA ASN A 137 15.55 -12.89 16.41
C ASN A 137 14.08 -13.32 16.27
N GLU A 138 13.29 -12.63 15.44
CA GLU A 138 11.90 -12.98 15.15
C GLU A 138 11.84 -14.29 14.34
N GLY A 139 12.75 -14.45 13.37
CA GLY A 139 12.87 -15.66 12.57
C GLY A 139 12.19 -15.61 11.21
N ALA A 140 11.72 -14.44 10.78
CA ALA A 140 11.14 -14.21 9.47
C ALA A 140 12.08 -14.59 8.32
N ASP A 141 11.49 -15.10 7.25
CA ASP A 141 12.23 -15.41 6.02
C ASP A 141 12.63 -14.11 5.31
N MET A 142 13.93 -13.87 5.17
CA MET A 142 14.47 -12.71 4.46
C MET A 142 14.41 -12.93 2.94
N ILE A 143 13.75 -12.00 2.24
CA ILE A 143 13.57 -12.03 0.78
C ILE A 143 14.35 -10.87 0.15
N ASP A 144 15.14 -11.18 -0.88
CA ASP A 144 15.73 -10.16 -1.77
C ASP A 144 14.60 -9.56 -2.63
N PRO A 145 14.46 -8.22 -2.77
CA PRO A 145 13.26 -7.61 -3.36
C PRO A 145 12.90 -8.17 -4.73
N LYS A 146 13.88 -8.44 -5.59
CA LYS A 146 13.65 -9.01 -6.93
C LYS A 146 13.02 -10.41 -6.94
N ASN A 147 13.00 -11.09 -5.79
CA ASN A 147 12.42 -12.41 -5.60
C ASN A 147 11.07 -12.36 -4.86
N LEU A 148 10.49 -11.18 -4.62
CA LEU A 148 9.14 -11.06 -4.09
C LEU A 148 8.15 -11.69 -5.08
N ASP A 149 7.47 -12.75 -4.64
CA ASP A 149 6.45 -13.45 -5.40
C ASP A 149 5.11 -13.29 -4.68
N LEU A 150 4.46 -12.14 -4.90
CA LEU A 150 3.16 -11.81 -4.36
C LEU A 150 2.25 -11.37 -5.51
N GLN A 151 1.12 -12.05 -5.68
CA GLN A 151 0.14 -11.66 -6.67
C GLN A 151 -0.39 -10.25 -6.38
N GLY A 152 -0.45 -9.42 -7.42
CA GLY A 152 -0.90 -8.03 -7.29
C GLY A 152 0.16 -7.05 -6.76
N ALA A 153 1.41 -7.49 -6.53
CA ALA A 153 2.53 -6.63 -6.20
C ALA A 153 3.77 -6.95 -7.05
N ARG A 154 4.42 -5.92 -7.61
CA ARG A 154 5.68 -6.04 -8.35
C ARG A 154 6.74 -5.08 -7.84
N VAL A 155 7.99 -5.54 -7.78
CA VAL A 155 9.15 -4.69 -7.51
C VAL A 155 9.62 -4.06 -8.82
N LEU A 156 9.65 -2.72 -8.88
CA LEU A 156 10.22 -1.98 -10.02
C LEU A 156 11.71 -1.70 -9.83
N TYR A 157 12.14 -1.54 -8.57
CA TYR A 157 13.53 -1.32 -8.22
C TYR A 157 13.82 -1.81 -6.79
N PRO A 158 14.96 -2.46 -6.54
CA PRO A 158 15.92 -2.98 -7.53
C PRO A 158 15.42 -4.25 -8.22
N THR A 159 15.80 -4.46 -9.48
CA THR A 159 15.58 -5.69 -10.25
C THR A 159 16.85 -6.14 -10.95
N ASP A 160 16.85 -7.29 -11.64
CA ASP A 160 18.01 -7.71 -12.43
C ASP A 160 18.29 -6.75 -13.62
N ASN A 161 17.26 -6.07 -14.14
CA ASN A 161 17.39 -5.11 -15.24
C ASN A 161 17.72 -3.69 -14.76
N ILE A 162 17.30 -3.34 -13.54
CA ILE A 162 17.58 -2.06 -12.90
C ILE A 162 18.25 -2.37 -11.55
N PRO A 163 19.56 -2.72 -11.57
CA PRO A 163 20.26 -3.15 -10.39
C PRO A 163 20.41 -2.01 -9.39
N LEU A 164 20.55 -2.37 -8.11
CA LEU A 164 20.75 -1.41 -7.03
C LEU A 164 21.92 -0.46 -7.35
N LEU A 165 21.66 0.84 -7.23
CA LEU A 165 22.64 1.88 -7.46
C LEU A 165 23.82 1.73 -6.49
N GLN A 166 25.04 1.83 -7.01
CA GLN A 166 26.23 1.88 -6.19
C GLN A 166 26.42 3.32 -5.71
N THR A 167 25.99 3.59 -4.48
CA THR A 167 25.92 4.94 -3.91
C THR A 167 26.16 4.90 -2.40
N ASP A 168 26.59 6.05 -1.87
CA ASP A 168 26.70 6.28 -0.43
C ASP A 168 25.41 6.88 0.17
N ASP A 169 24.41 7.20 -0.68
CA ASP A 169 23.09 7.68 -0.25
C ASP A 169 22.09 6.50 -0.18
N PRO A 170 21.70 6.05 1.03
CA PRO A 170 20.78 4.93 1.19
C PRO A 170 19.39 5.20 0.61
N ASN A 171 18.99 6.47 0.43
CA ASN A 171 17.70 6.81 -0.16
C ASN A 171 17.53 6.24 -1.56
N GLU A 172 18.58 6.33 -2.38
CA GLU A 172 18.62 5.80 -3.75
C GLU A 172 18.72 4.27 -3.79
N THR A 173 18.68 3.60 -2.63
CA THR A 173 18.57 2.14 -2.53
C THR A 173 17.15 1.69 -2.19
N SER A 174 16.22 2.62 -2.01
CA SER A 174 14.83 2.36 -1.63
C SER A 174 14.15 1.37 -2.56
N ILE A 175 13.46 0.39 -2.00
CA ILE A 175 12.60 -0.51 -2.77
C ILE A 175 11.42 0.28 -3.33
N VAL A 176 11.20 0.18 -4.64
CA VAL A 176 10.02 0.73 -5.34
C VAL A 176 9.07 -0.41 -5.64
N LEU A 177 7.87 -0.33 -5.09
CA LEU A 177 6.79 -1.29 -5.27
C LEU A 177 5.68 -0.67 -6.08
N GLU A 178 5.16 -1.44 -7.03
CA GLU A 178 3.86 -1.17 -7.62
C GLU A 178 2.88 -2.26 -7.18
N ILE A 179 1.69 -1.84 -6.77
CA ILE A 179 0.56 -2.71 -6.51
C ILE A 179 -0.44 -2.51 -7.64
N ASP A 180 -0.87 -3.62 -8.25
CA ASP A 180 -1.89 -3.67 -9.30
C ASP A 180 -2.95 -4.67 -8.87
N GLU A 181 -4.04 -4.16 -8.31
CA GLU A 181 -5.17 -4.96 -7.83
C GLU A 181 -6.48 -4.23 -8.14
N ALA A 182 -7.50 -4.98 -8.56
CA ALA A 182 -8.82 -4.42 -8.91
C ALA A 182 -8.82 -3.27 -9.94
N ASN A 183 -7.88 -3.30 -10.90
CA ASN A 183 -7.61 -2.20 -11.86
C ASN A 183 -7.19 -0.89 -11.17
N GLN A 184 -6.51 -0.98 -10.04
CA GLN A 184 -5.99 0.17 -9.31
C GLN A 184 -4.49 0.00 -9.14
N HIS A 185 -3.75 1.01 -9.57
CA HIS A 185 -2.30 1.06 -9.63
C HIS A 185 -1.78 2.00 -8.55
N VAL A 186 -1.03 1.44 -7.59
CA VAL A 186 -0.45 2.20 -6.48
C VAL A 186 1.07 2.08 -6.53
N LEU A 187 1.76 3.21 -6.63
CA LEU A 187 3.21 3.28 -6.64
C LEU A 187 3.75 3.76 -5.30
N LEU A 188 4.53 2.90 -4.64
CA LEU A 188 5.22 3.16 -3.37
C LEU A 188 6.72 3.29 -3.64
N THR A 189 7.28 4.49 -3.49
CA THR A 189 8.63 4.77 -3.98
C THR A 189 9.73 4.75 -2.91
N GLY A 190 9.37 4.58 -1.63
CA GLY A 190 10.30 4.86 -0.53
C GLY A 190 10.93 6.25 -0.71
N ASP A 191 12.25 6.35 -0.55
CA ASP A 191 12.97 7.63 -0.63
C ASP A 191 13.80 7.84 -1.90
N ILE A 192 13.50 7.12 -2.98
CA ILE A 192 14.23 7.34 -4.24
C ILE A 192 14.24 8.82 -4.64
N GLY A 193 15.36 9.27 -5.20
CA GLY A 193 15.52 10.61 -5.74
C GLY A 193 15.45 10.62 -7.27
N GLU A 194 15.71 11.80 -7.85
CA GLU A 194 15.64 12.01 -9.31
C GLU A 194 16.54 11.03 -10.09
N GLN A 195 17.61 10.50 -9.48
CA GLN A 195 18.53 9.59 -10.14
C GLN A 195 17.90 8.22 -10.42
N VAL A 196 17.26 7.59 -9.42
CA VAL A 196 16.57 6.31 -9.63
C VAL A 196 15.27 6.52 -10.41
N GLU A 197 14.57 7.65 -10.20
CA GLU A 197 13.43 8.03 -11.04
C GLU A 197 13.80 8.07 -12.53
N GLU A 198 14.93 8.67 -12.89
CA GLU A 198 15.42 8.71 -14.27
C GLU A 198 15.72 7.30 -14.80
N GLN A 199 16.29 6.40 -13.99
CA GLN A 199 16.52 5.01 -14.40
C GLN A 199 15.21 4.27 -14.70
N LEU A 200 14.20 4.45 -13.87
CA LEU A 200 12.87 3.84 -14.05
C LEU A 200 12.20 4.35 -15.34
N VAL A 201 12.27 5.66 -15.59
CA VAL A 201 11.76 6.27 -16.84
C VAL A 201 12.52 5.73 -18.05
N GLN A 202 13.85 5.70 -18.01
CA GLN A 202 14.68 5.22 -19.13
C GLN A 202 14.49 3.73 -19.41
N ALA A 203 14.25 2.93 -18.38
CA ALA A 203 13.96 1.51 -18.51
C ALA A 203 12.57 1.24 -19.11
N GLY A 204 11.66 2.23 -19.11
CA GLY A 204 10.30 2.10 -19.65
C GLY A 204 9.45 1.10 -18.87
N VAL A 205 9.65 1.03 -17.55
CA VAL A 205 8.93 0.10 -16.65
C VAL A 205 7.78 0.75 -15.89
N LEU A 206 7.63 2.06 -16.03
CA LEU A 206 6.61 2.87 -15.39
C LEU A 206 5.36 2.92 -16.25
N ASP A 207 4.22 2.72 -15.60
CA ASP A 207 2.89 2.88 -16.17
C ASP A 207 2.17 4.04 -15.48
N ASP A 208 1.03 4.44 -16.04
CA ASP A 208 0.07 5.36 -15.40
C ASP A 208 -0.42 4.75 -14.07
N VAL A 209 -0.47 5.54 -12.99
CA VAL A 209 -0.85 5.05 -11.66
C VAL A 209 -1.92 5.90 -11.01
N ASP A 210 -2.89 5.28 -10.33
CA ASP A 210 -3.95 6.01 -9.63
C ASP A 210 -3.43 6.78 -8.41
N VAL A 211 -2.47 6.17 -7.69
CA VAL A 211 -1.97 6.68 -6.42
C VAL A 211 -0.45 6.60 -6.36
N LEU A 212 0.19 7.74 -6.07
CA LEU A 212 1.60 7.84 -5.76
C LEU A 212 1.80 8.08 -4.26
N LYS A 213 2.51 7.19 -3.55
CA LYS A 213 3.17 7.57 -2.29
C LYS A 213 4.47 8.29 -2.67
N VAL A 214 4.45 9.61 -2.47
CA VAL A 214 5.52 10.54 -2.83
C VAL A 214 6.80 10.18 -2.09
N GLY A 215 7.89 10.09 -2.86
CA GLY A 215 9.17 9.69 -2.31
C GLY A 215 9.88 10.76 -1.52
N HIS A 216 10.69 10.32 -0.55
CA HIS A 216 11.58 11.17 0.24
C HIS A 216 10.82 12.30 0.93
N HIS A 217 9.65 11.96 1.45
CA HIS A 217 8.72 12.87 2.14
C HIS A 217 8.35 14.13 1.33
N GLY A 218 8.49 14.11 0.00
CA GLY A 218 8.34 15.29 -0.87
C GLY A 218 9.57 16.20 -0.88
N SER A 219 10.77 15.61 -0.89
CA SER A 219 12.03 16.32 -1.08
C SER A 219 12.07 17.13 -2.37
N LYS A 220 12.87 18.20 -2.39
CA LYS A 220 13.06 18.99 -3.62
C LYS A 220 13.75 18.18 -4.73
N TYR A 221 14.44 17.09 -4.37
CA TYR A 221 15.15 16.14 -5.23
C TYR A 221 14.38 14.83 -5.45
N SER A 222 13.06 14.81 -5.22
CA SER A 222 12.18 13.70 -5.61
C SER A 222 10.97 14.22 -6.39
N SER A 223 10.20 13.32 -7.00
CA SER A 223 9.09 13.62 -7.89
C SER A 223 9.49 14.56 -9.03
N SER A 224 10.55 14.19 -9.76
CA SER A 224 11.00 14.92 -10.94
C SER A 224 9.88 15.03 -11.98
N ARG A 225 10.00 16.02 -12.87
CA ARG A 225 8.98 16.24 -13.90
C ARG A 225 8.83 15.04 -14.84
N ALA A 226 9.94 14.46 -15.30
CA ALA A 226 9.92 13.34 -16.22
C ALA A 226 9.26 12.10 -15.59
N PHE A 227 9.51 11.87 -14.31
CA PHE A 227 8.85 10.81 -13.54
C PHE A 227 7.35 11.02 -13.40
N LEU A 228 6.92 12.22 -12.96
CA LEU A 228 5.50 12.53 -12.82
C LEU A 228 4.75 12.55 -14.17
N GLU A 229 5.41 12.94 -15.26
CA GLU A 229 4.85 12.87 -16.61
C GLU A 229 4.70 11.42 -17.12
N ALA A 230 5.50 10.48 -16.59
CA ALA A 230 5.42 9.06 -16.96
C ALA A 230 4.31 8.32 -16.22
N ILE A 231 4.05 8.66 -14.95
CA ILE A 231 3.09 7.95 -14.09
C ILE A 231 1.76 8.68 -13.86
N GLN A 232 1.71 9.99 -14.16
CA GLN A 232 0.51 10.87 -14.14
C GLN A 232 -0.52 10.63 -13.01
N PRO A 233 -0.14 10.70 -11.72
CA PRO A 233 -0.98 10.24 -10.64
C PRO A 233 -2.15 11.17 -10.34
N GLU A 234 -3.34 10.63 -10.07
CA GLU A 234 -4.49 11.41 -9.60
C GLU A 234 -4.40 11.76 -8.13
N VAL A 235 -3.87 10.86 -7.30
CA VAL A 235 -3.68 11.09 -5.87
C VAL A 235 -2.20 10.99 -5.50
N ALA A 236 -1.71 11.99 -4.79
CA ALA A 236 -0.36 12.01 -4.25
C ALA A 236 -0.39 12.02 -2.72
N LEU A 237 0.12 10.98 -2.08
CA LEU A 237 0.20 10.84 -0.64
C LEU A 237 1.60 11.22 -0.18
N VAL A 238 1.73 12.22 0.67
CA VAL A 238 3.01 12.66 1.23
C VAL A 238 3.04 12.29 2.71
N SER A 239 3.96 11.41 3.10
CA SER A 239 4.25 11.25 4.53
C SER A 239 5.30 12.28 4.93
N ALA A 240 4.98 13.08 5.92
CA ALA A 240 5.90 14.03 6.53
C ALA A 240 5.41 14.31 7.95
N GLY A 241 6.33 14.55 8.88
CA GLY A 241 5.92 14.96 10.21
C GLY A 241 5.84 16.48 10.32
N LYS A 242 4.94 16.93 11.20
CA LYS A 242 4.72 18.35 11.48
C LYS A 242 6.01 19.05 11.94
N ASP A 243 6.29 20.23 11.39
CA ASP A 243 7.43 21.08 11.74
C ASP A 243 8.79 20.35 11.68
N ASN A 244 8.95 19.41 10.74
CA ASN A 244 10.19 18.65 10.58
C ASN A 244 11.39 19.54 10.24
N ALA A 245 12.57 19.12 10.72
CA ALA A 245 13.83 19.85 10.55
C ALA A 245 14.31 19.91 9.08
N TYR A 246 13.80 19.01 8.23
CA TYR A 246 14.15 18.91 6.81
C TYR A 246 13.36 19.90 5.94
N HIS A 247 12.33 20.54 6.50
CA HIS A 247 11.39 21.40 5.78
C HIS A 247 10.70 20.69 4.59
N HIS A 248 10.41 19.40 4.78
CA HIS A 248 9.61 18.59 3.86
C HIS A 248 8.11 18.64 4.21
N PRO A 249 7.21 18.42 3.24
CA PRO A 249 7.47 18.46 1.81
C PRO A 249 7.92 19.85 1.34
N HIS A 250 8.90 19.87 0.44
CA HIS A 250 9.44 21.13 -0.08
C HIS A 250 8.44 21.79 -1.05
N PRO A 251 8.29 23.13 -1.04
CA PRO A 251 7.32 23.82 -1.91
C PRO A 251 7.44 23.51 -3.40
N SER A 252 8.67 23.29 -3.90
CA SER A 252 8.89 22.93 -5.31
C SER A 252 8.35 21.54 -5.66
N ALA A 253 8.43 20.57 -4.76
CA ALA A 253 7.91 19.23 -4.97
C ALA A 253 6.37 19.26 -5.01
N LEU A 254 5.75 19.95 -4.04
CA LEU A 254 4.31 20.19 -4.04
C LEU A 254 3.84 20.90 -5.31
N GLN A 255 4.60 21.90 -5.80
CA GLN A 255 4.24 22.58 -7.04
C GLN A 255 4.31 21.64 -8.26
N ARG A 256 5.23 20.69 -8.31
CA ARG A 256 5.30 19.68 -9.39
C ARG A 256 4.07 18.77 -9.37
N LEU A 257 3.66 18.30 -8.19
CA LEU A 257 2.42 17.50 -8.02
C LEU A 257 1.17 18.28 -8.43
N ILE A 258 1.06 19.55 -8.03
CA ILE A 258 -0.05 20.42 -8.44
C ILE A 258 -0.06 20.62 -9.97
N ASN A 259 1.11 20.78 -10.59
CA ASN A 259 1.21 21.02 -12.03
C ASN A 259 0.82 19.80 -12.89
N ILE A 260 0.99 18.57 -12.37
CA ILE A 260 0.54 17.36 -13.08
C ILE A 260 -0.96 17.08 -12.84
N GLY A 261 -1.59 17.78 -11.89
CA GLY A 261 -3.01 17.66 -11.59
C GLY A 261 -3.33 16.75 -10.41
N ALA A 262 -2.33 16.26 -9.68
CA ALA A 262 -2.51 15.34 -8.56
C ALA A 262 -3.17 16.02 -7.35
N GLU A 263 -4.20 15.40 -6.80
CA GLU A 263 -4.77 15.75 -5.50
C GLU A 263 -3.81 15.29 -4.39
N THR A 264 -3.22 16.25 -3.68
CA THR A 264 -2.17 15.95 -2.69
C THR A 264 -2.72 15.91 -1.28
N TYR A 265 -2.46 14.80 -0.57
CA TYR A 265 -2.74 14.62 0.85
C TYR A 265 -1.44 14.50 1.64
N ARG A 266 -1.41 15.04 2.86
CA ARG A 266 -0.19 15.06 3.69
C ARG A 266 -0.46 14.56 5.09
N THR A 267 0.34 13.63 5.60
CA THR A 267 0.11 13.07 6.94
C THR A 267 0.22 14.11 8.07
N ASP A 268 1.08 15.12 7.94
CA ASP A 268 1.17 16.23 8.91
C ASP A 268 -0.07 17.14 8.99
N GLN A 269 -0.93 17.11 7.96
CA GLN A 269 -2.15 17.93 7.88
C GLN A 269 -3.42 17.09 8.00
N ASP A 270 -3.46 15.98 7.29
CA ASP A 270 -4.62 15.14 7.09
C ASP A 270 -4.60 13.89 8.01
N GLY A 271 -3.51 13.65 8.76
CA GLY A 271 -3.34 12.44 9.57
C GLY A 271 -3.13 11.20 8.71
N THR A 272 -3.39 10.01 9.25
CA THR A 272 -3.39 8.77 8.44
C THR A 272 -4.37 8.90 7.28
N VAL A 273 -3.90 8.64 6.06
CA VAL A 273 -4.72 8.64 4.85
C VAL A 273 -4.96 7.20 4.43
N THR A 274 -6.23 6.80 4.31
CA THR A 274 -6.61 5.43 3.92
C THR A 274 -7.46 5.46 2.67
N ILE A 275 -7.09 4.68 1.67
CA ILE A 275 -7.83 4.47 0.45
C ILE A 275 -8.31 3.02 0.42
N ARG A 276 -9.62 2.84 0.25
CA ARG A 276 -10.26 1.55 0.07
C ARG A 276 -10.73 1.44 -1.36
N PHE A 277 -10.11 0.53 -2.10
CA PHE A 277 -10.42 0.26 -3.49
C PHE A 277 -11.48 -0.83 -3.60
N PHE A 278 -12.37 -0.63 -4.56
CA PHE A 278 -13.37 -1.57 -5.01
C PHE A 278 -13.28 -1.59 -6.53
N LYS A 279 -13.73 -2.67 -7.17
CA LYS A 279 -13.70 -2.91 -8.62
C LYS A 279 -13.76 -1.69 -9.57
N ASP A 280 -14.56 -0.68 -9.28
CA ASP A 280 -14.74 0.51 -10.14
C ASP A 280 -14.74 1.85 -9.35
N THR A 281 -14.37 1.85 -8.07
CA THR A 281 -14.44 3.04 -7.22
C THR A 281 -13.51 2.92 -6.03
N TYR A 282 -13.10 4.05 -5.45
CA TYR A 282 -12.43 4.07 -4.17
C TYR A 282 -13.17 4.93 -3.15
N GLN A 283 -12.79 4.79 -1.88
CA GLN A 283 -13.15 5.69 -0.79
C GLN A 283 -11.86 6.16 -0.11
N LEU A 284 -11.71 7.47 0.09
CA LEU A 284 -10.55 8.05 0.76
C LEU A 284 -10.96 8.62 2.13
N PHE A 285 -10.18 8.31 3.16
CA PHE A 285 -10.38 8.74 4.54
C PHE A 285 -9.13 9.42 5.07
N THR A 286 -9.30 10.46 5.88
CA THR A 286 -8.21 11.19 6.54
C THR A 286 -8.41 11.19 8.05
N GLY A 287 -7.34 11.02 8.82
CA GLY A 287 -7.35 11.03 10.30
C GLY A 287 -7.74 12.37 10.92
N ASN A 288 -7.47 13.49 10.22
CA ASN A 288 -8.02 14.80 10.53
C ASN A 288 -9.17 15.10 9.56
N PRO A 289 -10.39 15.40 10.03
CA PRO A 289 -11.57 15.40 9.16
C PRO A 289 -11.51 16.47 8.06
N ARG A 290 -11.14 16.05 6.86
CA ARG A 290 -11.59 16.56 5.57
C ARG A 290 -12.37 15.42 4.92
N TRP A 291 -13.69 15.49 4.97
CA TRP A 291 -14.53 14.48 4.33
C TRP A 291 -14.58 14.77 2.82
N THR A 292 -13.88 13.98 2.02
CA THR A 292 -14.03 13.97 0.56
C THR A 292 -14.55 12.62 0.11
N TRP A 293 -15.78 12.59 -0.42
CA TRP A 293 -16.24 11.47 -1.22
C TRP A 293 -15.83 11.76 -2.66
N ALA A 294 -14.79 11.11 -3.14
CA ALA A 294 -14.46 11.13 -4.56
C ALA A 294 -15.17 9.96 -5.26
N ARG A 295 -15.84 10.25 -6.37
CA ARG A 295 -16.19 9.24 -7.38
C ARG A 295 -15.31 9.53 -8.57
N TRP A 296 -14.79 8.51 -9.22
CA TRP A 296 -14.38 8.67 -10.60
C TRP A 296 -15.56 9.22 -11.40
N SER A 297 -15.42 10.42 -11.95
CA SER A 297 -16.11 10.71 -13.20
C SER A 297 -15.48 9.79 -14.22
N ALA A 298 -16.04 8.60 -14.39
CA ALA A 298 -15.72 7.77 -15.53
C ALA A 298 -15.85 8.65 -16.78
N MET A 299 -14.72 8.97 -17.41
CA MET A 299 -14.75 9.36 -18.81
C MET A 299 -15.20 8.10 -19.56
N LEU A 300 -16.51 7.95 -19.68
CA LEU A 300 -17.09 7.33 -20.85
C LEU A 300 -16.69 8.18 -22.07
N SER A 301 -15.53 7.87 -22.62
CA SER A 301 -15.34 7.80 -24.06
C SER A 301 -14.99 6.34 -24.34
N ALA A 302 -15.95 5.48 -24.71
CA ALA A 302 -16.44 5.41 -26.08
C ALA A 302 -15.31 5.60 -27.10
N ASN A 303 -14.58 4.53 -27.38
CA ASN A 303 -14.63 3.84 -28.67
C ASN A 303 -14.24 2.36 -28.51
#